data_AF-A0A915ADL6-F1
#
_entry.id   AF-A0A915ADL6-F1
#
_cell.length_a   1.000
_cell.length_b   1.000
_cell.length_c   1.000
_cell.angle_alpha   90.00
_cell.angle_beta   90.00
_cell.angle_gamma   90.00
#
_symmetry.space_group_name_H-M   'P 1'
#
loop_
_entity.id
_entity.type
_entity.pdbx_description
1 polymer ?
#
loop_
_entity_poly.entity_id
_entity_poly.type
_entity_poly.pdbx_seq_one_letter_code
_entity_poly.pdbx_strand_id
1 'polypeptide(L)'
;MLIEKIGEYNLPLCLLFTDYEKDFDSAEHAYLWRSLESASTHLPMISTLQEIQSKSITAIFVHEKRKQVKGGVRQGDCVFPLLFNAALQLVFDELDGKTKV
;
A
#
# COMPACT_ATOMS: atom_id res chain seq x y z
N MET A 1 2.42 27.98 1.48
CA MET A 1 2.54 26.69 2.21
C MET A 1 1.47 26.64 3.30
N LEU A 2 0.82 25.49 3.59
CA LEU A 2 -0.30 25.42 4.56
C LEU A 2 0.08 26.00 5.94
N ILE A 3 1.30 25.71 6.39
CA ILE A 3 1.88 26.20 7.65
C ILE A 3 2.04 27.73 7.64
N GLU A 4 2.50 28.32 6.54
CA GLU A 4 2.64 29.79 6.41
C GLU A 4 1.28 30.48 6.48
N LYS A 5 0.26 29.91 5.83
CA LYS A 5 -1.10 30.47 5.83
C LYS A 5 -1.74 30.38 7.22
N ILE A 6 -1.55 29.28 7.94
CA ILE A 6 -2.02 29.14 9.32
C ILE A 6 -1.34 30.14 10.24
N GLY A 7 -0.03 30.38 10.06
CA GLY A 7 0.70 31.43 10.75
C GLY A 7 0.16 32.84 10.45
N GLU A 8 -0.21 33.10 9.20
CA GLU A 8 -0.82 34.37 8.75
C GLU A 8 -2.21 34.61 9.38
N TYR A 9 -3.03 33.56 9.52
CA TYR A 9 -4.37 33.64 10.11
C TYR A 9 -4.41 33.33 11.62
N ASN A 10 -3.26 33.11 12.25
CA ASN A 10 -3.11 32.79 13.67
C ASN A 10 -4.03 31.64 14.14
N LEU A 11 -4.19 30.62 13.30
CA LEU A 11 -5.04 29.46 13.58
C LEU A 11 -4.26 28.37 14.32
N PRO A 12 -4.88 27.64 15.27
CA PRO A 12 -4.24 26.49 15.88
C PRO A 12 -4.10 25.35 14.86
N LEU A 13 -2.87 24.90 14.59
CA LEU A 13 -2.58 23.73 13.76
C LEU A 13 -2.13 22.56 14.63
N CYS A 14 -2.80 21.42 14.46
CA CYS A 14 -2.37 20.15 15.01
C CYS A 14 -1.99 19.23 13.84
N LEU A 15 -0.78 18.67 13.87
CA LEU A 15 -0.29 17.70 12.89
C LEU A 15 -0.13 16.35 13.57
N LEU A 16 -0.76 15.32 13.01
CA LEU A 16 -0.58 13.93 13.42
C LEU A 16 0.20 13.20 12.33
N PHE A 17 1.35 12.66 12.68
CA PHE A 17 2.15 11.81 11.80
C PHE A 17 1.86 10.35 12.14
N THR A 18 1.36 9.60 11.17
CA THR A 18 1.12 8.16 11.28
C THR A 18 2.15 7.44 10.43
N ASP A 19 3.03 6.66 11.07
CA ASP A 19 3.99 5.78 10.40
C ASP A 19 3.55 4.33 10.61
N TYR A 20 3.38 3.58 9.52
CA TYR A 20 2.89 2.21 9.55
C TYR A 20 4.06 1.24 9.57
N GLU A 21 4.23 0.50 10.68
CA GLU A 21 5.30 -0.49 10.77
C GLU A 21 5.09 -1.62 9.76
N LYS A 22 6.04 -1.78 8.82
CA LYS A 22 6.02 -2.84 7.80
C LYS A 22 4.70 -2.89 7.05
N ASP A 23 4.22 -1.72 6.64
CA ASP A 23 3.05 -1.50 5.78
C ASP A 23 2.92 -2.51 4.63
N PHE A 24 4.03 -2.85 4.01
CA PHE A 24 4.14 -3.82 2.93
C PHE A 24 3.97 -5.28 3.37
N ASP A 25 4.51 -5.65 4.52
CA ASP A 25 4.46 -7.03 5.02
C ASP A 25 3.16 -7.33 5.78
N SER A 26 2.51 -6.27 6.30
CA SER A 26 1.29 -6.33 7.11
C SER A 26 -0.01 -6.13 6.33
N ALA A 27 0.06 -5.56 5.12
CA ALA A 27 -1.12 -5.38 4.28
C ALA A 27 -1.75 -6.73 3.91
N GLU A 28 -3.04 -6.89 4.25
CA GLU A 28 -3.82 -8.03 3.80
C GLU A 28 -3.90 -8.01 2.28
N HIS A 29 -3.28 -9.01 1.64
CA HIS A 29 -3.22 -9.11 0.20
C HIS A 29 -4.62 -9.10 -0.44
N ALA A 30 -5.62 -9.65 0.26
CA ALA A 30 -7.02 -9.61 -0.17
C ALA A 30 -7.56 -8.18 -0.32
N TYR A 31 -7.18 -7.26 0.57
CA TYR A 31 -7.59 -5.86 0.50
C TYR A 31 -6.90 -5.13 -0.67
N LEU A 32 -5.61 -5.43 -0.90
CA LEU A 32 -4.88 -4.90 -2.05
C LEU A 32 -5.52 -5.30 -3.39
N TRP A 33 -5.93 -6.56 -3.54
CA TRP A 33 -6.60 -7.00 -4.77
C TRP A 33 -7.96 -6.33 -4.98
N ARG A 34 -8.76 -6.18 -3.91
CA ARG A 34 -10.02 -5.44 -3.95
C ARG A 34 -9.85 -3.99 -4.37
N SER A 35 -8.76 -3.35 -3.95
CA SER A 35 -8.49 -1.97 -4.35
C SER A 35 -8.22 -1.81 -5.86
N LEU A 36 -7.65 -2.83 -6.50
CA LEU A 36 -7.50 -2.83 -7.96
C LEU A 36 -8.83 -3.08 -8.67
N GLU A 37 -9.69 -3.95 -8.13
CA GLU A 37 -11.03 -4.19 -8.65
C GLU A 37 -11.86 -2.90 -8.60
N SER A 38 -11.80 -2.14 -7.50
CA SER A 38 -12.49 -0.84 -7.38
C SER A 38 -11.91 0.23 -8.30
N ALA A 39 -10.62 0.17 -8.62
CA ALA A 39 -9.95 1.08 -9.54
C ALA A 39 -10.25 0.80 -11.04
N SER A 40 -11.25 -0.03 -11.36
CA SER A 40 -11.60 -0.43 -12.74
C SER A 40 -10.47 -1.12 -13.51
N THR A 41 -9.59 -1.82 -12.79
CA THR A 41 -8.49 -2.56 -13.39
C THR A 41 -9.00 -3.83 -14.09
N HIS A 42 -8.42 -4.18 -15.24
CA HIS A 42 -8.84 -5.35 -16.01
C HIS A 42 -8.61 -6.66 -15.22
N LEU A 43 -9.68 -7.44 -14.99
CA LEU A 43 -9.66 -8.65 -14.16
C LEU A 43 -8.56 -9.67 -14.54
N PRO A 44 -8.32 -9.98 -15.84
CA PRO A 44 -7.19 -10.81 -16.26
C PRO A 44 -5.80 -10.32 -15.83
N MET A 45 -5.62 -9.00 -15.65
CA MET A 45 -4.36 -8.45 -15.18
C MET A 45 -4.18 -8.73 -13.69
N ILE A 46 -5.24 -8.55 -12.90
CA ILE A 46 -5.26 -8.86 -11.47
C ILE A 46 -4.96 -10.34 -11.24
N SER A 47 -5.60 -11.23 -11.99
CA SER A 47 -5.35 -12.68 -11.87
C SER A 47 -3.91 -13.05 -12.23
N THR A 48 -3.33 -12.40 -13.25
CA THR A 48 -1.92 -12.62 -13.63
C THR A 48 -0.97 -12.19 -12.52
N LEU A 49 -1.22 -11.04 -11.89
CA LEU A 49 -0.42 -10.55 -10.77
C LEU A 49 -0.50 -11.47 -9.55
N GLN A 50 -1.71 -11.95 -9.21
CA GLN A 50 -1.92 -12.94 -8.16
C GLN A 50 -1.13 -14.24 -8.43
N GLU A 51 -1.14 -14.70 -9.68
CA GLU A 51 -0.43 -15.91 -10.08
C GLU A 51 1.10 -15.75 -9.98
N ILE A 52 1.64 -14.62 -10.47
CA ILE A 52 3.06 -14.28 -10.36
C ILE A 52 3.50 -14.23 -8.89
N GLN A 53 2.66 -13.66 -8.03
CA GLN A 53 2.94 -13.59 -6.61
C GLN A 53 2.91 -14.97 -5.95
N SER A 54 1.90 -15.80 -6.25
CA SER A 54 1.75 -17.13 -5.65
C SER A 54 2.88 -18.10 -6.02
N LYS A 55 3.41 -17.99 -7.23
CA LYS A 55 4.49 -18.85 -7.75
C LYS A 55 5.89 -18.31 -7.42
N SER A 56 5.96 -17.11 -6.87
CA SER A 56 7.21 -16.43 -6.58
C SER A 56 7.86 -16.93 -5.29
N ILE A 57 9.09 -17.42 -5.40
CA ILE A 57 9.91 -17.81 -4.25
C ILE A 57 10.96 -16.73 -3.99
N THR A 58 10.90 -16.09 -2.82
CA THR A 58 11.98 -15.19 -2.37
C THR A 58 13.00 -16.01 -1.58
N ALA A 59 14.27 -15.92 -1.96
CA ALA A 59 15.33 -16.59 -1.25
C ALA A 59 16.52 -15.66 -1.02
N ILE A 60 17.06 -15.71 0.20
CA ILE A 60 18.26 -14.99 0.60
C ILE A 60 19.37 -16.00 0.88
N PHE A 61 20.62 -15.58 0.67
CA PHE A 61 21.79 -16.37 1.06
C PHE A 61 22.32 -15.84 2.38
N VAL A 62 22.38 -16.70 3.39
CA VAL A 62 22.93 -16.38 4.71
C VAL A 62 24.03 -17.39 4.99
N HIS A 63 25.29 -16.92 5.07
CA HIS A 63 26.47 -17.78 5.21
C HIS A 63 26.48 -18.94 4.18
N GLU A 64 26.33 -18.58 2.89
CA GLU A 64 26.30 -19.53 1.76
C GLU A 64 25.11 -20.51 1.74
N LYS A 65 24.19 -20.43 2.71
CA LYS A 65 22.98 -21.25 2.76
C LYS A 65 21.79 -20.49 2.20
N ARG A 66 21.13 -21.07 1.20
CA ARG A 66 19.86 -20.56 0.66
C ARG A 66 18.74 -20.74 1.70
N LYS A 67 18.12 -19.64 2.11
CA LYS A 67 16.94 -19.62 2.98
C LYS A 67 15.78 -19.04 2.20
N GLN A 68 14.65 -19.73 2.15
CA GLN A 68 13.42 -19.15 1.63
C GLN A 68 12.83 -18.21 2.67
N VAL A 69 12.47 -17.01 2.25
CA VAL A 69 11.75 -16.04 3.07
C VAL A 69 10.26 -16.22 2.75
N LYS A 70 9.48 -16.54 3.77
CA LYS A 70 8.02 -16.58 3.69
C LYS A 70 7.49 -15.33 4.37
N GLY A 71 6.91 -14.42 3.60
CA GLY A 71 6.37 -13.17 4.09
C GLY A 71 7.17 -11.95 3.62
N GLY A 72 6.44 -10.86 3.45
CA GLY A 72 6.95 -9.55 3.11
C GLY A 72 7.09 -9.24 1.61
N VAL A 73 7.19 -7.95 1.32
CA VAL A 73 7.32 -7.43 -0.06
C VAL A 73 8.75 -7.60 -0.55
N ARG A 74 8.88 -8.02 -1.80
CA ARG A 74 10.19 -8.19 -2.41
C ARG A 74 10.82 -6.82 -2.61
N GLN A 75 12.05 -6.63 -2.13
CA GLN A 75 12.82 -5.45 -2.53
C GLN A 75 12.97 -5.46 -4.07
N GLY A 76 12.50 -4.38 -4.71
CA GLY A 76 12.45 -4.27 -6.17
C GLY A 76 11.14 -4.73 -6.82
N ASP A 77 10.11 -5.09 -6.04
CA ASP A 77 8.77 -5.33 -6.59
C ASP A 77 8.12 -4.00 -6.96
N CYS A 78 8.01 -3.72 -8.26
CA CYS A 78 7.36 -2.49 -8.74
C CYS A 78 5.83 -2.52 -8.57
N VAL A 79 5.24 -3.71 -8.36
CA VAL A 79 3.79 -3.89 -8.28
C VAL A 79 3.24 -3.47 -6.92
N PHE A 80 3.98 -3.75 -5.85
CA PHE A 80 3.50 -3.53 -4.48
C PHE A 80 3.29 -2.06 -4.11
N PRO A 81 4.18 -1.12 -4.47
CA PRO A 81 3.94 0.31 -4.27
C PRO A 81 2.68 0.80 -5.00
N LEU A 82 2.41 0.26 -6.21
CA LEU A 82 1.21 0.61 -6.97
C LEU A 82 -0.06 0.09 -6.28
N LEU A 83 -0.03 -1.16 -5.80
CA LEU A 83 -1.10 -1.77 -5.02
C LEU A 83 -1.38 -1.00 -3.72
N PHE A 84 -0.32 -0.60 -3.02
CA PHE A 84 -0.42 0.16 -1.79
C PHE A 84 -1.07 1.52 -2.02
N ASN A 85 -0.66 2.24 -3.07
CA ASN A 85 -1.29 3.50 -3.47
C ASN A 85 -2.77 3.33 -3.85
N ALA A 86 -3.13 2.26 -4.58
CA ALA A 86 -4.52 1.97 -4.92
C ALA A 86 -5.37 1.71 -3.66
N ALA A 87 -4.83 0.96 -2.69
CA ALA A 87 -5.50 0.72 -1.41
C ALA A 87 -5.67 2.00 -0.59
N LEU A 88 -4.66 2.88 -0.54
CA LEU A 88 -4.78 4.19 0.10
C LEU A 88 -5.83 5.07 -0.58
N GLN A 89 -5.87 5.07 -1.92
CA GLN A 89 -6.90 5.82 -2.66
C GLN A 89 -8.30 5.35 -2.29
N LEU A 90 -8.52 4.03 -2.21
CA LEU A 90 -9.81 3.48 -1.79
C LEU A 90 -10.22 3.94 -0.38
N VAL A 91 -9.27 3.96 0.56
CA VAL A 91 -9.52 4.46 1.92
C VAL A 91 -9.87 5.95 1.91
N PHE A 92 -9.18 6.77 1.12
CA PHE A 92 -9.50 8.19 0.99
C PHE A 92 -10.87 8.43 0.35
N ASP A 93 -11.22 7.68 -0.70
CA ASP A 93 -12.52 7.77 -1.34
C ASP A 93 -13.67 7.43 -0.36
N GLU A 94 -13.46 6.40 0.49
CA GLU A 94 -14.42 6.06 1.55
C GLU A 94 -14.53 7.15 2.63
N LEU A 95 -13.43 7.80 3.01
CA LEU A 95 -13.42 8.88 3.99
C LEU A 95 -14.11 10.14 3.46
N ASP A 96 -13.85 10.51 2.20
CA ASP A 96 -14.50 11.65 1.54
C ASP A 96 -15.99 11.41 1.36
N GLY A 97 -16.39 10.19 1.00
CA GLY A 97 -17.80 9.79 0.90
C GLY A 97 -18.55 9.88 2.24
N LYS A 98 -17.87 9.59 3.36
CA LYS A 98 -18.43 9.71 4.72
C LYS A 98 -18.48 11.15 5.24
N THR A 99 -17.75 12.07 4.64
CA THR A 99 -17.66 13.47 5.07
C THR A 99 -18.80 14.33 4.50
N LYS A 100 -19.59 13.81 3.54
CA LYS A 100 -20.84 14.41 3.08
C LYS A 100 -22.02 14.00 3.97
N VAL A 101 -22.10 14.54 5.19
CA VAL A 101 -23.29 14.52 6.06
C VAL A 101 -23.56 15.92 6.59
#